data_AF-A0A149PHF2-F1
#
_entry.id   AF-A0A149PHF2-F1
#
_cell.length_a   1.000
_cell.length_b   1.000
_cell.length_c   1.000
_cell.angle_alpha   90.00
_cell.angle_beta   90.00
_cell.angle_gamma   90.00
#
_symmetry.space_group_name_H-M   'P 1'
#
loop_
_entity.id
_entity.type
_entity.pdbx_description
1 polymer ?
#
loop_
_entity_poly.entity_id
_entity_poly.type
_entity_poly.pdbx_seq_one_letter_code
_entity_poly.pdbx_strand_id
1 'polypeptide(L)'
;MPMIAVVPGWLVRRSGEKRAAETLNRLGKSQHVADLRLITWATVYVSGLGSLLAIIFSYWHTISDNWKVVAGAKNLWPWIRLFGDSLFAVSSLIGPVIALACGVTAWAYQSGSARIGIVDLFACEIGTICRVFAITDVARRYVEAFNVDLHGPPDPQMVERIRHAFSHFDATEDYTPVFDHNAADLRVLEVRVVTNVTAFYTYFKAMRDTLRIMTRIDAPLTGGSPDDPWHEALKSVVYMMFLTLESARKAIRDLIEFDPNQVESIINVLINELTAYHFLMIQFGLQSEAADQDFRYARLRLRLQSYREIVGDVYWRAMDGKQYFYERSKSRNGSLQLLSDNPERSYGPGDFDLDMARQWAKAAETAHELEKRYQLVFPRESIQRPTDLPAPGKEAARGSLIL
;
A
#
# COMPACT_ATOMS: atom_id res chain seq x y z
N MET A 1 42.11 -26.40 -20.62
CA MET A 1 42.28 -25.67 -19.35
C MET A 1 41.18 -24.62 -19.23
N PRO A 2 40.15 -24.80 -18.40
CA PRO A 2 39.24 -23.72 -18.04
C PRO A 2 39.66 -23.09 -16.70
N MET A 3 39.83 -21.77 -16.68
CA MET A 3 39.98 -20.96 -15.48
C MET A 3 38.66 -20.96 -14.71
N ILE A 4 38.67 -21.53 -13.51
CA ILE A 4 37.61 -21.37 -12.52
C ILE A 4 37.91 -20.07 -11.78
N ALA A 5 37.12 -19.02 -12.03
CA ALA A 5 37.13 -17.81 -11.23
C ALA A 5 36.48 -18.12 -9.87
N VAL A 6 37.32 -18.37 -8.86
CA VAL A 6 36.89 -18.46 -7.46
C VAL A 6 36.70 -17.04 -6.94
N VAL A 7 35.45 -16.56 -6.94
CA VAL A 7 35.08 -15.33 -6.24
C VAL A 7 34.97 -15.64 -4.74
N PRO A 8 35.65 -14.91 -3.83
CA PRO A 8 35.60 -15.19 -2.39
C PRO A 8 34.21 -14.86 -1.80
N GLY A 9 33.38 -15.88 -1.58
CA GLY A 9 31.99 -15.78 -1.10
C GLY A 9 31.79 -15.40 0.37
N TRP A 10 32.81 -14.90 1.08
CA TRP A 10 32.74 -14.64 2.53
C TRP A 10 32.50 -13.19 2.93
N LEU A 11 32.61 -12.22 2.00
CA LEU A 11 32.36 -10.80 2.31
C LEU A 11 31.02 -10.24 1.81
N VAL A 12 30.31 -10.96 0.92
CA VAL A 12 28.97 -10.58 0.43
C VAL A 12 27.84 -11.17 1.29
N ARG A 13 28.17 -12.09 2.21
CA ARG A 13 27.18 -13.02 2.77
C ARG A 13 26.28 -12.47 3.89
N ARG A 14 26.68 -11.44 4.64
CA ARG A 14 25.92 -11.10 5.89
C ARG A 14 24.87 -9.99 5.77
N SER A 15 25.02 -9.04 4.84
CA SER A 15 24.01 -7.98 4.62
C SER A 15 22.98 -8.37 3.56
N GLY A 16 23.39 -9.14 2.55
CA GLY A 16 22.51 -9.66 1.52
C GLY A 16 21.49 -10.68 2.04
N GLU A 17 21.91 -11.56 2.96
CA GLU A 17 21.03 -12.61 3.50
C GLU A 17 19.83 -12.03 4.27
N LYS A 18 20.02 -10.93 5.03
CA LYS A 18 18.92 -10.29 5.77
C LYS A 18 17.89 -9.65 4.84
N ARG A 19 18.35 -8.86 3.85
CA ARG A 19 17.46 -8.22 2.87
C ARG A 19 16.75 -9.25 1.99
N ALA A 20 17.44 -10.32 1.60
CA ALA A 20 16.85 -11.41 0.84
C ALA A 20 15.78 -12.15 1.66
N ALA A 21 16.04 -12.41 2.94
CA ALA A 21 15.07 -13.02 3.85
C ALA A 21 13.85 -12.11 4.07
N GLU A 22 14.05 -10.80 4.25
CA GLU A 22 12.96 -9.82 4.36
C GLU A 22 12.10 -9.79 3.08
N THR A 23 12.74 -9.81 1.91
CA THR A 23 12.05 -9.84 0.61
C THR A 23 11.24 -11.13 0.43
N LEU A 24 11.82 -12.29 0.77
CA LEU A 24 11.13 -13.58 0.71
C LEU A 24 9.95 -13.66 1.69
N ASN A 25 10.14 -13.16 2.91
CA ASN A 25 9.11 -13.10 3.93
C ASN A 25 7.95 -12.20 3.47
N ARG A 26 8.29 -11.04 2.87
CA ARG A 26 7.31 -10.14 2.26
C ARG A 26 6.57 -10.80 1.10
N LEU A 27 7.26 -11.47 0.18
CA LEU A 27 6.65 -12.23 -0.93
C LEU A 27 5.69 -13.31 -0.45
N GLY A 28 6.06 -14.03 0.63
CA GLY A 28 5.22 -15.08 1.20
C GLY A 28 3.93 -14.57 1.82
N LYS A 29 3.82 -13.27 2.13
CA LYS A 29 2.71 -12.68 2.88
C LYS A 29 1.92 -11.64 2.09
N SER A 30 2.54 -11.04 1.07
CA SER A 30 1.92 -10.04 0.20
C SER A 30 0.63 -10.57 -0.45
N GLN A 31 -0.39 -9.73 -0.45
CA GLN A 31 -1.68 -10.02 -1.08
C GLN A 31 -1.54 -10.01 -2.61
N HIS A 32 -0.67 -9.14 -3.14
CA HIS A 32 -0.39 -9.01 -4.58
C HIS A 32 0.22 -10.24 -5.24
N VAL A 33 0.65 -11.22 -4.45
CA VAL A 33 1.37 -12.42 -4.90
C VAL A 33 0.60 -13.68 -4.51
N ALA A 34 -0.67 -13.56 -4.13
CA ALA A 34 -1.50 -14.69 -3.70
C ALA A 34 -1.66 -15.77 -4.79
N ASP A 35 -1.80 -15.35 -6.05
CA ASP A 35 -1.83 -16.21 -7.24
C ASP A 35 -0.52 -16.98 -7.43
N LEU A 36 0.62 -16.29 -7.37
CA LEU A 36 1.95 -16.87 -7.50
C LEU A 36 2.30 -17.80 -6.33
N ARG A 37 1.83 -17.49 -5.12
CA ARG A 37 1.92 -18.39 -3.96
C ARG A 37 1.14 -19.67 -4.21
N LEU A 38 -0.09 -19.59 -4.72
CA LEU A 38 -0.89 -20.77 -5.05
C LEU A 38 -0.18 -21.64 -6.10
N ILE A 39 0.36 -21.02 -7.16
CA ILE A 39 1.13 -21.73 -8.20
C ILE A 39 2.36 -22.42 -7.59
N THR A 40 3.09 -21.73 -6.71
CA THR A 40 4.27 -22.30 -6.04
C THR A 40 3.88 -23.51 -5.18
N TRP A 41 2.84 -23.37 -4.34
CA TRP A 41 2.35 -24.48 -3.52
C TRP A 41 1.86 -25.64 -4.38
N ALA A 42 1.04 -25.38 -5.40
CA ALA A 42 0.56 -26.41 -6.32
C ALA A 42 1.73 -27.15 -7.00
N THR A 43 2.76 -26.41 -7.42
CA THR A 43 3.96 -27.01 -8.03
C THR A 43 4.71 -27.91 -7.06
N VAL A 44 4.91 -27.47 -5.82
CA VAL A 44 5.55 -28.27 -4.77
C VAL A 44 4.73 -29.54 -4.47
N TYR A 45 3.40 -29.41 -4.35
CA TYR A 45 2.52 -30.55 -4.10
C TYR A 45 2.51 -31.54 -5.26
N VAL A 46 2.35 -31.07 -6.50
CA VAL A 46 2.32 -31.93 -7.70
C VAL A 46 3.67 -32.62 -7.89
N SER A 47 4.78 -31.89 -7.70
CA SER A 47 6.13 -32.45 -7.84
C SER A 47 6.44 -33.46 -6.73
N GLY A 48 6.06 -33.16 -5.49
CA GLY A 48 6.21 -34.07 -4.35
C GLY A 48 5.37 -35.34 -4.50
N LEU A 49 4.09 -35.20 -4.87
CA LEU A 49 3.19 -36.32 -5.12
C LEU A 49 3.66 -37.16 -6.30
N GLY A 50 4.05 -36.54 -7.41
CA GLY A 50 4.58 -37.23 -8.58
C GLY A 50 5.86 -38.00 -8.26
N SER A 51 6.78 -37.41 -7.51
CA SER A 51 8.01 -38.07 -7.05
C SER A 51 7.71 -39.25 -6.13
N LEU A 52 6.75 -39.09 -5.20
CA LEU A 52 6.33 -40.17 -4.29
C LEU A 52 5.72 -41.35 -5.07
N LEU A 53 4.81 -41.07 -6.00
CA LEU A 53 4.19 -42.09 -6.84
C LEU A 53 5.22 -42.81 -7.73
N ALA A 54 6.20 -42.08 -8.26
CA ALA A 54 7.30 -42.67 -9.03
C ALA A 54 8.17 -43.62 -8.19
N ILE A 55 8.48 -43.25 -6.94
CA ILE A 55 9.21 -44.09 -5.99
C ILE A 55 8.40 -45.35 -5.68
N ILE A 56 7.10 -45.22 -5.36
CA ILE A 56 6.23 -46.35 -5.06
C ILE A 56 6.14 -47.31 -6.26
N PHE A 57 5.90 -46.78 -7.46
CA PHE A 57 5.76 -47.59 -8.67
C PHE A 57 7.05 -48.34 -9.01
N SER A 58 8.20 -47.68 -8.87
CA SER A 58 9.48 -48.29 -9.20
C SER A 58 9.94 -49.27 -8.14
N TYR A 59 9.65 -48.99 -6.86
CA TYR A 59 9.83 -49.96 -5.80
C TYR A 59 8.99 -51.22 -6.06
N TRP A 60 7.72 -51.04 -6.44
CA TRP A 60 6.84 -52.15 -6.83
C TRP A 60 7.37 -52.93 -8.03
N HIS A 61 7.81 -52.24 -9.09
CA HIS A 61 8.42 -52.85 -10.27
C HIS A 61 9.66 -53.68 -9.90
N THR A 62 10.57 -53.11 -9.12
CA THR A 62 11.80 -53.78 -8.66
C THR A 62 11.49 -55.01 -7.79
N ILE A 63 10.48 -54.96 -6.91
CA ILE A 63 10.03 -56.13 -6.14
C ILE A 63 9.45 -57.20 -7.05
N SER A 64 8.58 -56.81 -7.99
CA SER A 64 7.92 -57.72 -8.92
C SER A 64 8.95 -58.50 -9.74
N ASP A 65 9.96 -57.82 -10.27
CA ASP A 65 11.04 -58.44 -11.05
C ASP A 65 11.88 -59.41 -10.22
N ASN A 66 12.05 -59.14 -8.92
CA ASN A 66 12.89 -59.90 -8.01
C ASN A 66 12.10 -60.80 -7.05
N TRP A 67 10.81 -61.06 -7.33
CA TRP A 67 9.90 -61.71 -6.39
C TRP A 67 10.41 -63.04 -5.83
N LYS A 68 11.06 -63.86 -6.67
CA LYS A 68 11.64 -65.16 -6.25
C LYS A 68 12.72 -65.01 -5.18
N VAL A 69 13.54 -63.95 -5.26
CA VAL A 69 14.60 -63.65 -4.29
C VAL A 69 13.99 -63.15 -2.98
N VAL A 70 12.95 -62.34 -3.08
CA VAL A 70 12.26 -61.72 -1.94
C VAL A 70 11.43 -62.74 -1.16
N ALA A 71 10.70 -63.62 -1.85
CA ALA A 71 9.83 -64.61 -1.22
C ALA A 71 10.59 -65.64 -0.36
N GLY A 72 11.88 -65.87 -0.66
CA GLY A 72 12.75 -66.77 0.11
C GLY A 72 13.57 -66.10 1.21
N ALA A 73 13.55 -64.76 1.32
CA ALA A 73 14.42 -64.02 2.22
C ALA A 73 13.92 -64.07 3.68
N LYS A 74 14.76 -64.56 4.60
CA LYS A 74 14.49 -64.55 6.05
C LYS A 74 14.99 -63.29 6.76
N ASN A 75 15.84 -62.49 6.12
CA ASN A 75 16.44 -61.29 6.67
C ASN A 75 15.94 -60.02 5.95
N LEU A 76 16.01 -58.87 6.63
CA LEU A 76 15.54 -57.57 6.12
C LEU A 76 16.45 -56.98 5.02
N TRP A 77 17.69 -57.47 4.91
CA TRP A 77 18.72 -56.88 4.05
C TRP A 77 18.36 -56.81 2.55
N PRO A 78 17.76 -57.86 1.93
CA PRO A 78 17.35 -57.81 0.54
C PRO A 78 16.30 -56.71 0.27
N TRP A 79 15.40 -56.45 1.22
CA TRP A 79 14.40 -55.38 1.10
C TRP A 79 15.03 -53.99 1.07
N ILE A 80 15.99 -53.72 1.97
CA ILE A 80 16.72 -52.44 1.99
C ILE A 80 17.49 -52.24 0.68
N ARG A 81 18.16 -53.29 0.18
CA ARG A 81 18.90 -53.22 -1.08
C ARG A 81 17.99 -52.91 -2.26
N LEU A 82 16.86 -53.61 -2.39
CA LEU A 82 15.90 -53.37 -3.48
C LEU A 82 15.27 -51.98 -3.41
N PHE A 83 15.05 -51.44 -2.21
CA PHE A 83 14.65 -50.05 -2.04
C PHE A 83 15.73 -49.08 -2.55
N GLY A 84 17.00 -49.31 -2.20
CA GLY A 84 18.13 -48.51 -2.71
C GLY A 84 18.26 -48.56 -4.23
N ASP A 85 18.15 -49.75 -4.82
CA ASP A 85 18.20 -49.95 -6.28
C ASP A 85 17.02 -49.22 -6.97
N SER A 86 15.83 -49.24 -6.36
CA SER A 86 14.67 -48.50 -6.87
C SER A 86 14.85 -46.97 -6.83
N LEU A 87 15.46 -46.42 -5.77
CA LEU A 87 15.77 -45.00 -5.69
C LEU A 87 16.76 -44.58 -6.79
N PHE A 88 17.78 -45.42 -7.05
CA PHE A 88 18.74 -45.15 -8.11
C PHE A 88 18.09 -45.20 -9.50
N ALA A 89 17.22 -46.18 -9.76
CA ALA A 89 16.48 -46.27 -11.02
C ALA A 89 15.59 -45.03 -11.27
N VAL A 90 14.90 -44.56 -10.22
CA VAL A 90 13.99 -43.39 -10.30
C VAL A 90 14.72 -42.05 -10.38
N SER A 91 16.00 -41.99 -10.03
CA SER A 91 16.77 -40.74 -10.02
C SER A 91 16.72 -39.99 -11.36
N SER A 92 16.69 -40.73 -12.48
CA SER A 92 16.57 -40.19 -13.83
C SER A 92 15.24 -39.45 -14.11
N LEU A 93 14.18 -39.79 -13.37
CA LEU A 93 12.86 -39.15 -13.45
C LEU A 93 12.71 -38.04 -12.40
N ILE A 94 13.19 -38.26 -11.18
CA ILE A 94 13.12 -37.26 -10.09
C ILE A 94 13.93 -36.01 -10.44
N GLY A 95 15.11 -36.16 -11.06
CA GLY A 95 15.96 -35.03 -11.44
C GLY A 95 15.22 -33.98 -12.28
N PRO A 96 14.63 -34.35 -13.43
CA PRO A 96 13.80 -33.46 -14.25
C PRO A 96 12.61 -32.84 -13.51
N VAL A 97 11.91 -33.62 -12.66
CA VAL A 97 10.76 -33.11 -11.88
C VAL A 97 11.20 -32.03 -10.90
N ILE A 98 12.29 -32.26 -10.18
CA ILE A 98 12.87 -31.25 -9.26
C ILE A 98 13.34 -30.02 -10.05
N ALA A 99 14.03 -30.21 -11.18
CA ALA A 99 14.50 -29.11 -12.01
C ALA A 99 13.33 -28.23 -12.50
N LEU A 100 12.23 -28.86 -12.95
CA LEU A 100 11.01 -28.16 -13.35
C LEU A 100 10.36 -27.41 -12.18
N ALA A 101 10.26 -28.05 -11.01
CA ALA A 101 9.73 -27.42 -9.81
C ALA A 101 10.54 -26.18 -9.38
N CYS A 102 11.88 -26.30 -9.40
CA CYS A 102 12.79 -25.20 -9.15
C CYS A 102 12.64 -24.09 -10.19
N GLY A 103 12.50 -24.42 -11.48
CA GLY A 103 12.29 -23.45 -12.55
C GLY A 103 11.01 -22.64 -12.37
N VAL A 104 9.89 -23.30 -12.06
CA VAL A 104 8.61 -22.62 -11.80
C VAL A 104 8.69 -21.76 -10.54
N THR A 105 9.33 -22.25 -9.48
CA THR A 105 9.50 -21.50 -8.22
C THR A 105 10.38 -20.25 -8.44
N ALA A 106 11.47 -20.37 -9.20
CA ALA A 106 12.34 -19.26 -9.55
C ALA A 106 11.61 -18.21 -10.41
N TRP A 107 10.82 -18.67 -11.40
CA TRP A 107 9.96 -17.80 -12.20
C TRP A 107 8.92 -17.07 -11.35
N ALA A 108 8.26 -17.78 -10.43
CA ALA A 108 7.26 -17.19 -9.53
C ALA A 108 7.89 -16.15 -8.60
N TYR A 109 9.08 -16.44 -8.07
CA TYR A 109 9.85 -15.49 -7.25
C TYR A 109 10.21 -14.22 -8.03
N GLN A 110 10.77 -14.37 -9.24
CA GLN A 110 11.15 -13.23 -10.08
C GLN A 110 9.94 -12.38 -10.46
N SER A 111 8.83 -13.03 -10.82
CA SER A 111 7.57 -12.36 -11.18
C SER A 111 6.97 -11.62 -9.98
N GLY A 112 6.95 -12.27 -8.81
CA GLY A 112 6.46 -11.66 -7.57
C GLY A 112 7.31 -10.47 -7.13
N SER A 113 8.64 -10.60 -7.20
CA SER A 113 9.56 -9.51 -6.84
C SER A 113 9.40 -8.30 -7.75
N ALA A 114 9.22 -8.50 -9.06
CA ALA A 114 8.96 -7.42 -10.00
C ALA A 114 7.63 -6.71 -9.68
N ARG A 115 6.57 -7.49 -9.42
CA ARG A 115 5.23 -6.98 -9.11
C ARG A 115 5.22 -6.13 -7.84
N ILE A 116 5.88 -6.59 -6.77
CA ILE A 116 6.04 -5.83 -5.52
C ILE A 116 6.84 -4.54 -5.75
N GLY A 117 7.92 -4.60 -6.53
CA GLY A 117 8.72 -3.41 -6.84
C GLY A 117 7.91 -2.33 -7.54
N ILE A 118 7.06 -2.71 -8.50
CA ILE A 118 6.15 -1.80 -9.21
C ILE A 118 5.14 -1.17 -8.23
N VAL A 119 4.52 -2.00 -7.37
CA VAL A 119 3.56 -1.54 -6.36
C VAL A 119 4.18 -0.48 -5.45
N ASP A 120 5.38 -0.72 -4.93
CA ASP A 120 6.10 0.22 -4.06
C ASP A 120 6.40 1.54 -4.76
N LEU A 121 6.78 1.47 -6.02
CA LEU A 121 7.17 2.61 -6.83
C LEU A 121 5.95 3.54 -7.07
N PHE A 122 4.79 2.96 -7.39
CA PHE A 122 3.53 3.72 -7.45
C PHE A 122 3.06 4.24 -6.09
N ALA A 123 3.15 3.42 -5.02
CA ALA A 123 2.73 3.84 -3.70
C ALA A 123 3.55 5.03 -3.18
N CYS A 124 4.85 5.03 -3.47
CA CYS A 124 5.76 6.12 -3.12
C CYS A 124 5.41 7.42 -3.84
N GLU A 125 5.17 7.39 -5.17
CA GLU A 125 4.82 8.59 -5.92
C GLU A 125 3.47 9.16 -5.47
N ILE A 126 2.41 8.34 -5.45
CA ILE A 126 1.07 8.77 -5.04
C ILE A 126 1.10 9.28 -3.60
N GLY A 127 1.75 8.55 -2.69
CA GLY A 127 1.89 8.93 -1.29
C GLY A 127 2.65 10.24 -1.11
N THR A 128 3.71 10.48 -1.89
CA THR A 128 4.49 11.73 -1.83
C THR A 128 3.69 12.92 -2.35
N ILE A 129 2.99 12.78 -3.48
CA ILE A 129 2.10 13.83 -4.02
C ILE A 129 1.04 14.18 -2.98
N CYS A 130 0.37 13.19 -2.38
CA CYS A 130 -0.66 13.41 -1.38
C CYS A 130 -0.11 14.03 -0.09
N ARG A 131 1.12 13.66 0.31
CA ARG A 131 1.80 14.28 1.45
C ARG A 131 2.13 15.76 1.16
N VAL A 132 2.57 16.09 -0.04
CA VAL A 132 2.80 17.49 -0.44
C VAL A 132 1.49 18.28 -0.39
N PHE A 133 0.38 17.69 -0.86
CA PHE A 133 -0.95 18.30 -0.72
C PHE A 133 -1.33 18.52 0.74
N ALA A 134 -1.06 17.56 1.62
CA ALA A 134 -1.31 17.68 3.07
C ALA A 134 -0.49 18.80 3.72
N ILE A 135 0.81 18.83 3.47
CA ILE A 135 1.73 19.83 4.04
C ILE A 135 1.41 21.24 3.53
N THR A 136 1.07 21.38 2.25
CA THR A 136 0.71 22.67 1.68
C THR A 136 -0.73 23.09 1.97
N ASP A 137 -1.56 22.18 2.47
CA ASP A 137 -2.99 22.37 2.73
C ASP A 137 -3.71 22.95 1.49
N VAL A 138 -3.40 22.37 0.33
CA VAL A 138 -3.82 22.89 -0.98
C VAL A 138 -5.35 23.05 -1.08
N ALA A 139 -6.11 22.11 -0.52
CA ALA A 139 -7.56 22.18 -0.53
C ALA A 139 -8.09 23.39 0.22
N ARG A 140 -7.56 23.64 1.42
CA ARG A 140 -7.94 24.80 2.23
C ARG A 140 -7.58 26.10 1.53
N ARG A 141 -6.39 26.20 0.94
CA ARG A 141 -5.97 27.41 0.20
C ARG A 141 -6.90 27.73 -0.96
N TYR A 142 -7.39 26.70 -1.67
CA TYR A 142 -8.31 26.88 -2.79
C TYR A 142 -9.70 27.33 -2.29
N VAL A 143 -10.16 26.77 -1.17
CA VAL A 143 -11.41 27.19 -0.52
C VAL A 143 -11.31 28.62 0.04
N GLU A 144 -10.18 28.98 0.63
CA GLU A 144 -9.92 30.34 1.11
C GLU A 144 -9.88 31.34 -0.05
N ALA A 145 -9.24 30.99 -1.17
CA ALA A 145 -9.26 31.80 -2.38
C ALA A 145 -10.67 32.06 -2.90
N PHE A 146 -11.50 31.01 -2.94
CA PHE A 146 -12.90 31.11 -3.33
C PHE A 146 -13.68 32.05 -2.40
N ASN A 147 -13.52 31.90 -1.08
CA ASN A 147 -14.32 32.68 -0.11
C ASN A 147 -13.88 34.15 -0.01
N VAL A 148 -12.59 34.43 -0.19
CA VAL A 148 -12.01 35.78 -0.16
C VAL A 148 -12.63 36.68 -1.22
N ASP A 149 -12.88 36.14 -2.42
CA ASP A 149 -13.43 36.92 -3.54
C ASP A 149 -14.94 37.23 -3.37
N LEU A 150 -15.66 36.44 -2.57
CA LEU A 150 -17.12 36.60 -2.35
C LEU A 150 -17.49 37.62 -1.27
N HIS A 151 -16.67 37.81 -0.23
CA HIS A 151 -17.06 38.57 0.96
C HIS A 151 -16.63 40.05 0.95
N GLY A 152 -16.20 40.58 -0.22
CA GLY A 152 -15.70 41.96 -0.34
C GLY A 152 -14.27 42.12 0.19
N PRO A 153 -13.57 43.22 -0.14
CA PRO A 153 -12.11 43.22 -0.24
C PRO A 153 -11.45 43.05 1.15
N PRO A 154 -10.82 41.91 1.45
CA PRO A 154 -9.72 41.93 2.40
C PRO A 154 -8.57 42.71 1.74
N ASP A 155 -7.62 43.12 2.57
CA ASP A 155 -6.33 43.70 2.17
C ASP A 155 -5.90 43.27 0.75
N PRO A 156 -5.73 44.21 -0.21
CA PRO A 156 -5.31 43.91 -1.57
C PRO A 156 -4.06 43.03 -1.64
N GLN A 157 -3.18 43.12 -0.63
CA GLN A 157 -2.00 42.27 -0.54
C GLN A 157 -2.32 40.81 -0.23
N MET A 158 -3.38 40.54 0.54
CA MET A 158 -3.86 39.19 0.82
C MET A 158 -4.46 38.56 -0.42
N VAL A 159 -5.30 39.31 -1.14
CA VAL A 159 -5.90 38.87 -2.41
C VAL A 159 -4.81 38.56 -3.43
N GLU A 160 -3.83 39.46 -3.61
CA GLU A 160 -2.72 39.25 -4.52
C GLU A 160 -1.86 38.04 -4.11
N ARG A 161 -1.56 37.87 -2.83
CA ARG A 161 -0.78 36.71 -2.35
C ARG A 161 -1.48 35.39 -2.64
N ILE A 162 -2.80 35.34 -2.44
CA ILE A 162 -3.60 34.15 -2.70
C ILE A 162 -3.67 33.89 -4.20
N ARG A 163 -3.94 34.92 -5.02
CA ARG A 163 -4.04 34.82 -6.49
C ARG A 163 -2.71 34.49 -7.16
N HIS A 164 -1.60 34.99 -6.63
CA HIS A 164 -0.26 34.71 -7.16
C HIS A 164 0.09 33.22 -7.12
N ALA A 165 -0.50 32.44 -6.20
CA ALA A 165 -0.32 31.00 -6.20
C ALA A 165 -0.98 30.29 -7.41
N PHE A 166 -1.89 30.97 -8.10
CA PHE A 166 -2.63 30.46 -9.26
C PHE A 166 -2.22 31.11 -10.58
N SER A 167 -1.57 32.29 -10.54
CA SER A 167 -1.17 33.02 -11.75
C SER A 167 -0.02 32.32 -12.50
N HIS A 168 0.78 31.51 -11.80
CA HIS A 168 1.87 30.76 -12.38
C HIS A 168 1.60 29.26 -12.30
N PHE A 169 1.14 28.68 -13.40
CA PHE A 169 1.05 27.24 -13.57
C PHE A 169 1.94 26.83 -14.74
N ASP A 170 3.14 26.34 -14.44
CA ASP A 170 3.99 25.74 -15.46
C ASP A 170 3.49 24.34 -15.80
N ALA A 171 2.93 24.25 -17.00
CA ALA A 171 2.36 23.04 -17.53
C ALA A 171 3.41 22.03 -18.05
N THR A 172 4.68 22.43 -18.11
CA THR A 172 5.78 21.62 -18.62
C THR A 172 6.42 20.72 -17.56
N GLU A 173 6.13 20.95 -16.28
CA GLU A 173 6.67 20.15 -15.19
C GLU A 173 6.07 18.73 -15.17
N ASP A 174 6.94 17.72 -15.23
CA ASP A 174 6.59 16.32 -15.07
C ASP A 174 6.54 15.95 -13.58
N TYR A 175 5.34 15.69 -13.07
CA TYR A 175 5.08 15.29 -11.68
C TYR A 175 4.74 13.80 -11.56
N THR A 176 4.68 13.08 -12.68
CA THR A 176 4.26 11.69 -12.73
C THR A 176 5.27 10.79 -13.46
N PRO A 177 6.59 10.97 -13.23
CA PRO A 177 7.60 10.22 -13.95
C PRO A 177 7.46 8.71 -13.72
N VAL A 178 6.99 8.26 -12.56
CA VAL A 178 6.73 6.84 -12.31
C VAL A 178 5.67 6.32 -13.26
N PHE A 179 4.53 7.01 -13.36
CA PHE A 179 3.44 6.56 -14.20
C PHE A 179 3.83 6.58 -15.67
N ASP A 180 4.46 7.66 -16.14
CA ASP A 180 4.78 7.83 -17.55
C ASP A 180 5.82 6.81 -18.04
N HIS A 181 6.79 6.43 -17.19
CA HIS A 181 7.82 5.45 -17.54
C HIS A 181 7.40 3.99 -17.28
N ASN A 182 6.41 3.73 -16.41
CA ASN A 182 6.05 2.37 -15.96
C ASN A 182 4.59 2.00 -16.21
N ALA A 183 3.84 2.75 -17.03
CA ALA A 183 2.43 2.45 -17.31
C ALA A 183 2.20 1.05 -17.90
N ALA A 184 3.16 0.50 -18.66
CA ALA A 184 3.08 -0.86 -19.20
C ALA A 184 3.09 -1.93 -18.10
N ASP A 185 3.77 -1.65 -16.99
CA ASP A 185 3.97 -2.59 -15.88
C ASP A 185 2.73 -2.72 -14.99
N LEU A 186 1.80 -1.76 -15.07
CA LEU A 186 0.47 -1.88 -14.44
C LEU A 186 -0.29 -3.12 -14.91
N ARG A 187 -0.01 -3.63 -16.11
CA ARG A 187 -0.65 -4.85 -16.64
C ARG A 187 -0.40 -6.08 -15.80
N VAL A 188 0.70 -6.09 -15.04
CA VAL A 188 1.03 -7.20 -14.15
C VAL A 188 0.19 -7.13 -12.88
N LEU A 189 -0.35 -5.97 -12.48
CA LEU A 189 -1.09 -5.81 -11.21
C LEU A 189 -2.54 -6.33 -11.29
N GLU A 190 -3.17 -6.46 -10.12
CA GLU A 190 -4.59 -6.83 -10.04
C GLU A 190 -5.48 -5.73 -10.62
N VAL A 191 -6.57 -6.12 -11.30
CA VAL A 191 -7.51 -5.20 -11.97
C VAL A 191 -7.99 -4.07 -11.06
N ARG A 192 -8.24 -4.38 -9.79
CA ARG A 192 -8.70 -3.39 -8.81
C ARG A 192 -7.61 -2.33 -8.51
N VAL A 193 -6.37 -2.76 -8.31
CA VAL A 193 -5.22 -1.87 -8.10
C VAL A 193 -5.04 -0.98 -9.33
N VAL A 194 -5.02 -1.58 -10.52
CA VAL A 194 -4.89 -0.85 -11.79
C VAL A 194 -5.98 0.20 -11.94
N THR A 195 -7.24 -0.18 -11.67
CA THR A 195 -8.38 0.74 -11.78
C THR A 195 -8.21 1.97 -10.89
N ASN A 196 -7.81 1.76 -9.62
CA ASN A 196 -7.65 2.86 -8.67
C ASN A 196 -6.44 3.75 -9.00
N VAL A 197 -5.31 3.15 -9.40
CA VAL A 197 -4.11 3.88 -9.81
C VAL A 197 -4.37 4.70 -11.08
N THR A 198 -4.95 4.09 -12.11
CA THR A 198 -5.29 4.81 -13.35
C THR A 198 -6.33 5.91 -13.10
N ALA A 199 -7.31 5.67 -12.23
CA ALA A 199 -8.27 6.71 -11.85
C ALA A 199 -7.58 7.90 -11.16
N PHE A 200 -6.65 7.65 -10.23
CA PHE A 200 -5.85 8.69 -9.59
C PHE A 200 -5.14 9.57 -10.63
N TYR A 201 -4.35 8.98 -11.54
CA TYR A 201 -3.60 9.76 -12.52
C TYR A 201 -4.50 10.47 -13.54
N THR A 202 -5.64 9.85 -13.90
CA THR A 202 -6.62 10.47 -14.79
C THR A 202 -7.22 11.73 -14.17
N TYR A 203 -7.67 11.66 -12.91
CA TYR A 203 -8.23 12.82 -12.22
C TYR A 203 -7.15 13.85 -11.88
N PHE A 204 -5.93 13.43 -11.53
CA PHE A 204 -4.82 14.33 -11.29
C PHE A 204 -4.49 15.14 -12.53
N LYS A 205 -4.44 14.49 -13.70
CA LYS A 205 -4.26 15.16 -14.99
C LYS A 205 -5.42 16.11 -15.30
N ALA A 206 -6.66 15.67 -15.11
CA ALA A 206 -7.84 16.53 -15.30
C ALA A 206 -7.83 17.75 -14.37
N MET A 207 -7.40 17.58 -13.11
CA MET A 207 -7.22 18.68 -12.15
C MET A 207 -6.18 19.67 -12.64
N ARG A 208 -5.02 19.20 -13.13
CA ARG A 208 -3.98 20.04 -13.73
C ARG A 208 -4.45 20.78 -14.97
N ASP A 209 -5.18 20.11 -15.86
CA ASP A 209 -5.76 20.74 -17.05
C ASP A 209 -6.81 21.80 -16.67
N THR A 210 -7.61 21.55 -15.63
CA THR A 210 -8.58 22.53 -15.10
C THR A 210 -7.86 23.73 -14.47
N LEU A 211 -6.77 23.53 -13.75
CA LEU A 211 -5.91 24.61 -13.24
C LEU A 211 -5.35 25.45 -14.40
N ARG A 212 -4.86 24.83 -15.48
CA ARG A 212 -4.38 25.52 -16.68
C ARG A 212 -5.49 26.34 -17.36
N ILE A 213 -6.73 25.86 -17.37
CA ILE A 213 -7.86 26.62 -17.91
C ILE A 213 -8.16 27.82 -17.00
N MET A 214 -8.13 27.61 -15.68
CA MET A 214 -8.38 28.65 -14.69
C MET A 214 -7.38 29.81 -14.79
N THR A 215 -6.10 29.55 -15.10
CA THR A 215 -5.11 30.64 -15.26
C THR A 215 -5.38 31.57 -16.43
N ARG A 216 -6.31 31.23 -17.32
CA ARG A 216 -6.75 32.06 -18.46
C ARG A 216 -8.00 32.89 -18.16
N ILE A 217 -8.59 32.71 -16.98
CA ILE A 217 -9.80 33.41 -16.55
C ILE A 217 -9.35 34.51 -15.58
N ASP A 218 -9.69 35.77 -15.91
CA ASP A 218 -9.38 36.88 -15.04
C ASP A 218 -10.24 36.82 -13.77
N ALA A 219 -9.59 36.90 -12.61
CA ALA A 219 -10.29 36.97 -11.33
C ALA A 219 -11.08 38.30 -11.23
N PRO A 220 -12.27 38.30 -10.61
CA PRO A 220 -13.09 39.51 -10.49
C PRO A 220 -12.35 40.60 -9.68
N LEU A 221 -12.42 41.85 -10.15
CA LEU A 221 -11.73 42.99 -9.52
C LEU A 221 -12.45 43.51 -8.27
N THR A 222 -13.77 43.38 -8.18
CA THR A 222 -14.59 44.00 -7.12
C THR A 222 -15.75 43.09 -6.70
N GLY A 223 -15.49 42.11 -5.83
CA GLY A 223 -16.53 41.22 -5.29
C GLY A 223 -17.15 40.32 -6.36
N GLY A 224 -16.70 39.07 -6.43
CA GLY A 224 -17.22 38.10 -7.39
C GLY A 224 -18.63 37.60 -7.07
N SER A 225 -19.28 37.03 -8.06
CA SER A 225 -20.48 36.21 -7.85
C SER A 225 -20.05 34.75 -7.72
N PRO A 226 -20.69 33.93 -6.86
CA PRO A 226 -20.40 32.49 -6.79
C PRO A 226 -20.52 31.74 -8.13
N ASP A 227 -21.24 32.34 -9.08
CA ASP A 227 -21.52 31.80 -10.41
C ASP A 227 -20.70 32.47 -11.52
N ASP A 228 -19.74 33.34 -11.18
CA ASP A 228 -18.86 33.91 -12.19
C ASP A 228 -17.85 32.87 -12.72
N PRO A 229 -17.26 33.08 -13.92
CA PRO A 229 -16.40 32.09 -14.55
C PRO A 229 -15.18 31.69 -13.72
N TRP A 230 -14.66 32.58 -12.88
CA TRP A 230 -13.51 32.30 -12.02
C TRP A 230 -13.89 31.36 -10.88
N HIS A 231 -15.01 31.65 -10.20
CA HIS A 231 -15.55 30.80 -9.13
C HIS A 231 -15.99 29.43 -9.65
N GLU A 232 -16.61 29.35 -10.83
CA GLU A 232 -16.96 28.07 -11.48
C GLU A 232 -15.72 27.24 -11.85
N ALA A 233 -14.67 27.89 -12.36
CA ALA A 233 -13.41 27.21 -12.64
C ALA A 233 -12.75 26.68 -11.37
N LEU A 234 -12.73 27.47 -10.29
CA LEU A 234 -12.17 27.06 -9.00
C LEU A 234 -12.98 25.93 -8.35
N LYS A 235 -14.32 25.97 -8.43
CA LYS A 235 -15.20 24.83 -8.05
C LYS A 235 -14.85 23.57 -8.83
N SER A 236 -14.61 23.70 -10.13
CA SER A 236 -14.21 22.58 -11.00
C SER A 236 -12.84 22.02 -10.62
N VAL A 237 -11.86 22.87 -10.31
CA VAL A 237 -10.55 22.46 -9.80
C VAL A 237 -10.69 21.68 -8.49
N VAL A 238 -11.44 22.22 -7.52
CA VAL A 238 -11.65 21.57 -6.22
C VAL A 238 -12.39 20.24 -6.38
N TYR A 239 -13.34 20.15 -7.31
CA TYR A 239 -14.02 18.90 -7.64
C TYR A 239 -13.08 17.84 -8.23
N MET A 240 -12.21 18.21 -9.18
CA MET A 240 -11.22 17.28 -9.73
C MET A 240 -10.17 16.87 -8.71
N MET A 241 -9.75 17.78 -7.82
CA MET A 241 -8.87 17.49 -6.69
C MET A 241 -9.53 16.51 -5.72
N PHE A 242 -10.82 16.69 -5.40
CA PHE A 242 -11.58 15.74 -4.58
C PHE A 242 -11.58 14.34 -5.19
N LEU A 243 -11.89 14.20 -6.49
CA LEU A 243 -11.88 12.90 -7.17
C LEU A 243 -10.48 12.26 -7.24
N THR A 244 -9.45 13.10 -7.40
CA THR A 244 -8.05 12.69 -7.33
C THR A 244 -7.73 12.10 -5.97
N LEU A 245 -8.01 12.82 -4.89
CA LEU A 245 -7.76 12.38 -3.51
C LEU A 245 -8.57 11.13 -3.15
N GLU A 246 -9.84 11.05 -3.53
CA GLU A 246 -10.66 9.85 -3.30
C GLU A 246 -10.04 8.62 -3.98
N SER A 247 -9.53 8.79 -5.21
CA SER A 247 -8.87 7.71 -5.96
C SER A 247 -7.49 7.38 -5.37
N ALA A 248 -6.74 8.39 -4.92
CA ALA A 248 -5.47 8.22 -4.22
C ALA A 248 -5.64 7.37 -2.96
N ARG A 249 -6.66 7.66 -2.15
CA ARG A 249 -6.95 6.88 -0.94
C ARG A 249 -7.22 5.41 -1.24
N LYS A 250 -7.99 5.13 -2.29
CA LYS A 250 -8.28 3.75 -2.73
C LYS A 250 -7.01 3.08 -3.26
N ALA A 251 -6.20 3.78 -4.03
CA ALA A 251 -4.94 3.28 -4.54
C ALA A 251 -3.94 3.00 -3.41
N ILE A 252 -3.73 3.93 -2.48
CA ILE A 252 -2.84 3.78 -1.32
C ILE A 252 -3.26 2.60 -0.44
N ARG A 253 -4.55 2.45 -0.17
CA ARG A 253 -5.07 1.29 0.58
C ARG A 253 -4.74 -0.02 -0.13
N ASP A 254 -4.85 -0.04 -1.45
CA ASP A 254 -4.62 -1.25 -2.21
C ASP A 254 -3.12 -1.47 -2.52
N LEU A 255 -2.25 -0.44 -2.48
CA LEU A 255 -0.81 -0.53 -2.79
C LEU A 255 0.09 -0.72 -1.55
N ILE A 256 -0.23 -0.07 -0.43
CA ILE A 256 0.61 -0.11 0.77
C ILE A 256 0.10 -1.22 1.69
N GLU A 257 0.85 -2.31 1.81
CA GLU A 257 0.50 -3.41 2.73
C GLU A 257 0.94 -3.16 4.17
N PHE A 258 1.93 -2.27 4.36
CA PHE A 258 2.48 -2.00 5.67
C PHE A 258 1.61 -0.99 6.44
N ASP A 259 0.90 -1.49 7.45
CA ASP A 259 -0.16 -0.77 8.16
C ASP A 259 0.19 0.66 8.62
N PRO A 260 1.30 0.94 9.35
CA PRO A 260 1.58 2.30 9.81
C PRO A 260 1.71 3.29 8.66
N ASN A 261 2.42 2.91 7.60
CA ASN A 261 2.61 3.76 6.42
C ASN A 261 1.32 3.91 5.62
N GLN A 262 0.52 2.84 5.54
CA GLN A 262 -0.80 2.88 4.90
C GLN A 262 -1.72 3.86 5.63
N VAL A 263 -1.85 3.72 6.95
CA VAL A 263 -2.68 4.57 7.82
C VAL A 263 -2.23 6.03 7.74
N GLU A 264 -0.93 6.32 7.91
CA GLU A 264 -0.39 7.68 7.78
C GLU A 264 -0.73 8.29 6.40
N SER A 265 -0.51 7.51 5.33
CA SER A 265 -0.75 7.99 3.97
C SER A 265 -2.22 8.25 3.70
N ILE A 266 -3.13 7.40 4.19
CA ILE A 266 -4.58 7.62 4.07
C ILE A 266 -5.01 8.86 4.88
N ILE A 267 -4.45 9.07 6.08
CA ILE A 267 -4.73 10.28 6.88
C ILE A 267 -4.33 11.54 6.10
N ASN A 268 -3.12 11.56 5.52
CA ASN A 268 -2.64 12.68 4.72
C ASN A 268 -3.59 13.01 3.56
N VAL A 269 -4.11 11.99 2.87
CA VAL A 269 -5.11 12.17 1.82
C VAL A 269 -6.42 12.75 2.38
N LEU A 270 -6.93 12.17 3.46
CA LEU A 270 -8.22 12.54 4.06
C LEU A 270 -8.25 13.99 4.56
N ILE A 271 -7.13 14.54 5.04
CA ILE A 271 -7.04 15.94 5.50
C ILE A 271 -7.49 16.92 4.40
N ASN A 272 -7.01 16.73 3.17
CA ASN A 272 -7.45 17.54 2.02
C ASN A 272 -8.79 17.06 1.46
N GLU A 273 -9.03 15.75 1.42
CA GLU A 273 -10.26 15.17 0.84
C GLU A 273 -11.50 15.68 1.57
N LEU A 274 -11.49 15.70 2.92
CA LEU A 274 -12.61 16.18 3.73
C LEU A 274 -12.83 17.69 3.59
N THR A 275 -11.75 18.47 3.47
CA THR A 275 -11.83 19.92 3.26
C THR A 275 -12.50 20.23 1.91
N ALA A 276 -12.05 19.56 0.84
CA ALA A 276 -12.65 19.68 -0.48
C ALA A 276 -14.12 19.18 -0.48
N TYR A 277 -14.38 18.04 0.15
CA TYR A 277 -15.71 17.46 0.27
C TYR A 277 -16.70 18.41 0.96
N HIS A 278 -16.33 18.98 2.11
CA HIS A 278 -17.16 19.93 2.84
C HIS A 278 -17.53 21.14 1.98
N PHE A 279 -16.52 21.73 1.33
CA PHE A 279 -16.73 22.86 0.43
C PHE A 279 -17.70 22.51 -0.71
N LEU A 280 -17.48 21.40 -1.40
CA LEU A 280 -18.31 20.99 -2.54
C LEU A 280 -19.75 20.66 -2.11
N MET A 281 -19.96 20.13 -0.91
CA MET A 281 -21.29 19.90 -0.34
C MET A 281 -22.05 21.20 -0.10
N ILE A 282 -21.36 22.28 0.31
CA ILE A 282 -21.96 23.61 0.46
C ILE A 282 -22.29 24.19 -0.92
N GLN A 283 -21.34 24.15 -1.84
CA GLN A 283 -21.45 24.79 -3.16
C GLN A 283 -22.50 24.14 -4.07
N PHE A 284 -22.54 22.80 -4.16
CA PHE A 284 -23.52 22.10 -5.00
C PHE A 284 -24.84 21.81 -4.27
N GLY A 285 -24.87 21.92 -2.94
CA GLY A 285 -26.03 21.57 -2.13
C GLY A 285 -26.74 22.80 -1.56
N LEU A 286 -26.15 23.39 -0.53
CA LEU A 286 -26.82 24.40 0.30
C LEU A 286 -27.06 25.73 -0.39
N GLN A 287 -26.23 26.06 -1.39
CA GLN A 287 -26.26 27.37 -2.06
C GLN A 287 -26.88 27.34 -3.46
N SER A 288 -27.16 26.16 -4.03
CA SER A 288 -27.70 26.05 -5.39
C SER A 288 -29.22 25.89 -5.36
N GLU A 289 -29.95 26.80 -6.02
CA GLU A 289 -31.40 26.66 -6.25
C GLU A 289 -31.75 25.39 -7.05
N ALA A 290 -30.77 24.84 -7.77
CA ALA A 290 -30.89 23.63 -8.58
C ALA A 290 -30.28 22.37 -7.91
N ALA A 291 -30.07 22.38 -6.59
CA ALA A 291 -29.39 21.30 -5.87
C ALA A 291 -29.98 19.90 -6.12
N ASP A 292 -31.31 19.78 -6.25
CA ASP A 292 -31.99 18.51 -6.52
C ASP A 292 -31.74 17.98 -7.95
N GLN A 293 -31.28 18.84 -8.86
CA GLN A 293 -30.98 18.49 -10.26
C GLN A 293 -29.48 18.24 -10.49
N ASP A 294 -28.60 18.69 -9.58
CA ASP A 294 -27.16 18.49 -9.73
C ASP A 294 -26.74 17.06 -9.33
N PHE A 295 -26.41 16.26 -10.33
CA PHE A 295 -25.92 14.90 -10.14
C PHE A 295 -24.65 14.83 -9.27
N ARG A 296 -23.83 15.90 -9.22
CA ARG A 296 -22.62 15.97 -8.39
C ARG A 296 -22.99 15.97 -6.92
N TYR A 297 -23.99 16.77 -6.52
CA TYR A 297 -24.47 16.81 -5.14
C TYR A 297 -25.02 15.46 -4.69
N ALA A 298 -25.87 14.84 -5.52
CA ALA A 298 -26.41 13.51 -5.24
C ALA A 298 -25.29 12.47 -5.02
N ARG A 299 -24.24 12.50 -5.85
CA ARG A 299 -23.06 11.63 -5.69
C ARG A 299 -22.27 11.93 -4.42
N LEU A 300 -22.07 13.20 -4.06
CA LEU A 300 -21.36 13.58 -2.84
C LEU A 300 -22.12 13.09 -1.60
N ARG A 301 -23.44 13.31 -1.55
CA ARG A 301 -24.30 12.88 -0.43
C ARG A 301 -24.20 11.39 -0.13
N LEU A 302 -24.09 10.54 -1.15
CA LEU A 302 -23.94 9.09 -0.98
C LEU A 302 -22.66 8.68 -0.23
N ARG A 303 -21.65 9.55 -0.18
CA ARG A 303 -20.36 9.27 0.49
C ARG A 303 -20.36 9.63 1.98
N LEU A 304 -21.36 10.37 2.44
CA LEU A 304 -21.39 10.90 3.81
C LEU A 304 -21.24 9.80 4.85
N GLN A 305 -21.97 8.69 4.68
CA GLN A 305 -21.89 7.55 5.60
C GLN A 305 -20.52 6.86 5.53
N SER A 306 -20.01 6.65 4.32
CA SER A 306 -18.69 6.03 4.12
C SER A 306 -17.57 6.86 4.78
N TYR A 307 -17.65 8.18 4.79
CA TYR A 307 -16.64 9.00 5.47
C TYR A 307 -16.60 8.78 6.99
N ARG A 308 -17.76 8.56 7.64
CA ARG A 308 -17.78 8.22 9.07
C ARG A 308 -17.01 6.93 9.35
N GLU A 309 -17.27 5.92 8.53
CA GLU A 309 -16.64 4.60 8.64
C GLU A 309 -15.14 4.66 8.33
N ILE A 310 -14.76 5.29 7.22
CA ILE A 310 -13.35 5.41 6.78
C ILE A 310 -12.53 6.23 7.77
N VAL A 311 -13.03 7.38 8.21
CA VAL A 311 -12.31 8.23 9.17
C VAL A 311 -12.22 7.54 10.53
N GLY A 312 -13.32 6.90 10.98
CA GLY A 312 -13.34 6.11 12.20
C GLY A 312 -12.30 5.00 12.21
N ASP A 313 -12.25 4.19 11.16
CA ASP A 313 -11.28 3.10 11.01
C ASP A 313 -9.84 3.62 11.10
N VAL A 314 -9.49 4.58 10.24
CA VAL A 314 -8.09 5.01 10.11
C VAL A 314 -7.63 5.80 11.34
N TYR A 315 -8.49 6.64 11.92
CA TYR A 315 -8.18 7.37 13.15
C TYR A 315 -7.93 6.42 14.33
N TRP A 316 -8.85 5.48 14.57
CA TRP A 316 -8.71 4.57 15.71
C TRP A 316 -7.60 3.53 15.48
N ARG A 317 -7.34 3.09 14.26
CA ARG A 317 -6.14 2.29 13.95
C ARG A 317 -4.85 3.03 14.28
N ALA A 318 -4.74 4.32 13.96
CA ALA A 318 -3.58 5.14 14.32
C ALA A 318 -3.38 5.24 15.84
N MET A 319 -4.48 5.51 16.58
CA MET A 319 -4.45 5.66 18.03
C MET A 319 -4.15 4.32 18.74
N ASP A 320 -4.83 3.25 18.36
CA ASP A 320 -4.65 1.92 18.95
C ASP A 320 -3.25 1.36 18.62
N GLY A 321 -2.74 1.60 17.42
CA GLY A 321 -1.39 1.24 17.01
C GLY A 321 -0.32 1.95 17.84
N LYS A 322 -0.46 3.27 18.06
CA LYS A 322 0.44 4.05 18.92
C LYS A 322 0.44 3.49 20.34
N GLN A 323 -0.74 3.27 20.93
CA GLN A 323 -0.85 2.78 22.30
C GLN A 323 -0.21 1.40 22.46
N TYR A 324 -0.51 0.47 21.55
CA TYR A 324 0.01 -0.90 21.62
C TYR A 324 1.54 -0.95 21.54
N PHE A 325 2.14 -0.31 20.53
CA PHE A 325 3.60 -0.36 20.37
C PHE A 325 4.34 0.43 21.45
N TYR A 326 3.72 1.50 21.97
CA TYR A 326 4.25 2.21 23.14
C TYR A 326 4.28 1.33 24.39
N GLU A 327 3.18 0.65 24.71
CA GLU A 327 3.13 -0.29 25.84
C GLU A 327 4.13 -1.44 25.68
N ARG A 328 4.19 -2.05 24.49
CA ARG A 328 5.10 -3.15 24.18
C ARG A 328 6.58 -2.75 24.32
N SER A 329 6.95 -1.58 23.78
CA SER A 329 8.31 -1.05 23.90
C SER A 329 8.67 -0.73 25.36
N LYS A 330 7.72 -0.19 26.15
CA LYS A 330 7.91 0.08 27.59
C LYS A 330 8.11 -1.20 28.40
N SER A 331 7.28 -2.22 28.19
CA SER A 331 7.41 -3.52 28.86
C SER A 331 8.77 -4.16 28.58
N ARG A 332 9.29 -4.02 27.36
CA ARG A 332 10.56 -4.60 26.96
C ARG A 332 11.77 -3.83 27.48
N ASN A 333 11.71 -2.49 27.50
CA ASN A 333 12.77 -1.65 28.07
C ASN A 333 12.93 -1.85 29.58
N GLY A 334 11.82 -2.07 30.30
CA GLY A 334 11.88 -2.47 31.71
C GLY A 334 12.63 -3.78 31.93
N SER A 335 12.50 -4.75 31.01
CA SER A 335 13.27 -6.01 31.06
C SER A 335 14.73 -5.86 30.60
N LEU A 336 15.01 -4.94 29.67
CA LEU A 336 16.36 -4.72 29.14
C LEU A 336 17.25 -3.92 30.09
N GLN A 337 16.69 -3.02 30.90
CA GLN A 337 17.44 -2.34 31.97
C GLN A 337 18.03 -3.32 32.99
N LEU A 338 17.44 -4.51 33.16
CA LEU A 338 17.98 -5.59 34.00
C LEU A 338 19.09 -6.41 33.32
N LEU A 339 19.33 -6.23 32.02
CA LEU A 339 20.24 -7.04 31.19
C LEU A 339 21.29 -6.20 30.44
N SER A 340 21.48 -4.94 30.82
CA SER A 340 22.26 -3.93 30.08
C SER A 340 23.66 -3.67 30.67
N ASP A 341 24.49 -4.71 30.70
CA ASP A 341 25.95 -4.58 30.96
C ASP A 341 26.81 -4.97 29.76
N ASN A 342 26.24 -5.05 28.54
CA ASN A 342 26.99 -5.47 27.35
C ASN A 342 26.76 -4.55 26.13
N PRO A 343 27.75 -3.72 25.74
CA PRO A 343 27.60 -2.70 24.68
C PRO A 343 27.70 -3.22 23.24
N GLU A 344 27.99 -4.50 22.99
CA GLU A 344 28.12 -5.05 21.62
C GLU A 344 26.81 -5.62 21.04
N ARG A 345 25.65 -4.97 21.24
CA ARG A 345 24.39 -5.51 20.70
C ARG A 345 24.13 -5.11 19.24
N SER A 346 24.28 -6.12 18.39
CA SER A 346 23.65 -6.25 17.07
C SER A 346 22.17 -5.84 17.13
N TYR A 347 21.69 -5.15 16.08
CA TYR A 347 20.29 -4.72 15.92
C TYR A 347 19.33 -5.82 16.37
N GLY A 348 18.79 -5.65 17.57
CA GLY A 348 18.01 -6.67 18.24
C GLY A 348 16.54 -6.49 17.88
N PRO A 349 15.68 -7.49 18.14
CA PRO A 349 14.25 -7.34 17.92
C PRO A 349 13.60 -6.21 18.75
N GLY A 350 14.32 -5.56 19.67
CA GLY A 350 13.89 -4.35 20.37
C GLY A 350 13.92 -3.08 19.50
N ASP A 351 14.82 -3.02 18.52
CA ASP A 351 14.92 -1.86 17.61
C ASP A 351 13.69 -1.80 16.68
N PHE A 352 13.19 -2.94 16.24
CA PHE A 352 11.97 -3.03 15.45
C PHE A 352 10.74 -2.51 16.19
N ASP A 353 10.52 -2.93 17.44
CA ASP A 353 9.38 -2.46 18.24
C ASP A 353 9.44 -0.94 18.46
N LEU A 354 10.65 -0.39 18.63
CA LEU A 354 10.87 1.04 18.79
C LEU A 354 10.58 1.82 17.50
N ASP A 355 11.04 1.32 16.35
CA ASP A 355 10.78 1.94 15.05
C ASP A 355 9.29 1.88 14.69
N MET A 356 8.62 0.76 14.98
CA MET A 356 7.16 0.65 14.87
C MET A 356 6.44 1.66 15.77
N ALA A 357 6.87 1.81 17.02
CA ALA A 357 6.30 2.80 17.94
C ALA A 357 6.45 4.22 17.41
N ARG A 358 7.59 4.57 16.81
CA ARG A 358 7.82 5.88 16.17
C ARG A 358 6.90 6.10 14.98
N GLN A 359 6.75 5.12 14.10
CA GLN A 359 5.90 5.23 12.91
C GLN A 359 4.42 5.38 13.29
N TRP A 360 3.93 4.60 14.24
CA TRP A 360 2.55 4.76 14.75
C TRP A 360 2.34 6.07 15.51
N ALA A 361 3.34 6.53 16.27
CA ALA A 361 3.26 7.83 16.93
C ALA A 361 3.09 8.97 15.92
N LYS A 362 3.82 8.92 14.81
CA LYS A 362 3.68 9.88 13.71
C LYS A 362 2.30 9.81 13.05
N ALA A 363 1.80 8.60 12.75
CA ALA A 363 0.46 8.42 12.21
C ALA A 363 -0.62 9.02 13.13
N ALA A 364 -0.53 8.75 14.43
CA ALA A 364 -1.44 9.28 15.45
C ALA A 364 -1.35 10.81 15.62
N GLU A 365 -0.15 11.39 15.54
CA GLU A 365 0.00 12.86 15.52
C GLU A 365 -0.74 13.49 14.34
N THR A 366 -0.61 12.88 13.17
CA THR A 366 -1.31 13.32 11.95
C THR A 366 -2.83 13.11 12.08
N ALA A 367 -3.28 12.09 12.82
CA ALA A 367 -4.69 11.79 13.04
C ALA A 367 -5.43 12.89 13.83
N HIS A 368 -4.73 13.65 14.70
CA HIS A 368 -5.34 14.79 15.38
C HIS A 368 -5.69 15.94 14.43
N GLU A 369 -4.93 16.15 13.35
CA GLU A 369 -5.32 17.12 12.32
C GLU A 369 -6.53 16.62 11.53
N LEU A 370 -6.60 15.31 11.26
CA LEU A 370 -7.77 14.69 10.64
C LEU A 370 -9.05 14.89 11.47
N GLU A 371 -8.96 14.80 12.80
CA GLU A 371 -10.09 15.07 13.70
C GLU A 371 -10.66 16.48 13.51
N LYS A 372 -9.81 17.49 13.35
CA LYS A 372 -10.26 18.86 13.07
C LYS A 372 -10.99 18.96 11.74
N ARG A 373 -10.49 18.27 10.70
CA ARG A 373 -11.15 18.25 9.37
C ARG A 373 -12.45 17.48 9.38
N TYR A 374 -12.55 16.43 10.19
CA TYR A 374 -13.79 15.70 10.43
C TYR A 374 -14.86 16.59 11.06
N GLN A 375 -14.50 17.40 12.05
CA GLN A 375 -15.42 18.34 12.70
C GLN A 375 -15.96 19.42 11.75
N LEU A 376 -15.26 19.75 10.66
CA LEU A 376 -15.82 20.63 9.62
C LEU A 376 -17.04 19.99 8.92
N VAL A 377 -16.94 18.70 8.62
CA VAL A 377 -18.01 17.94 7.95
C VAL A 377 -19.11 17.55 8.94
N PHE A 378 -18.74 17.22 10.18
CA PHE A 378 -19.64 16.73 11.23
C PHE A 378 -19.45 17.49 12.56
N PRO A 379 -19.92 18.75 12.68
CA PRO A 379 -19.60 19.63 13.81
C PRO A 379 -20.05 19.16 15.20
N ARG A 380 -20.99 18.21 15.25
CA ARG A 380 -21.60 17.70 16.50
C ARG A 380 -21.30 16.23 16.77
N GLU A 381 -20.51 15.59 15.91
CA GLU A 381 -20.18 14.17 16.04
C GLU A 381 -18.71 14.03 16.43
N SER A 382 -18.42 13.17 17.40
CA SER A 382 -17.07 12.69 17.63
C SER A 382 -16.77 11.50 16.70
N ILE A 383 -15.49 11.26 16.41
CA ILE A 383 -15.07 10.11 15.62
C ILE A 383 -15.35 8.83 16.42
N GLN A 384 -16.37 8.07 16.01
CA GLN A 384 -16.73 6.82 16.67
C GLN A 384 -15.76 5.71 16.29
N ARG A 385 -15.44 4.84 17.26
CA ARG A 385 -14.64 3.63 17.03
C ARG A 385 -15.51 2.59 16.32
N PRO A 386 -15.11 2.09 15.14
CA PRO A 386 -15.89 1.05 14.44
C PRO A 386 -16.06 -0.20 15.31
N THR A 387 -17.24 -0.82 15.25
CA THR A 387 -17.56 -2.01 16.06
C THR A 387 -16.84 -3.27 15.62
N ASP A 388 -16.44 -3.31 14.35
CA ASP A 388 -15.66 -4.37 13.72
C ASP A 388 -14.16 -4.25 13.99
N LEU A 389 -13.67 -3.08 14.42
CA LEU A 389 -12.28 -2.89 14.79
C LEU A 389 -11.98 -3.69 16.07
N PRO A 390 -11.10 -4.71 16.02
CA PRO A 390 -10.80 -5.55 17.16
C PRO A 390 -10.24 -4.74 18.32
N ALA A 391 -10.41 -5.27 19.54
CA ALA A 391 -9.92 -4.60 20.74
C ALA A 391 -8.42 -4.25 20.65
N PRO A 392 -7.99 -3.13 21.25
CA PRO A 392 -6.60 -2.68 21.19
C PRO A 392 -5.66 -3.82 21.57
N GLY A 393 -4.63 -4.04 20.75
CA GLY A 393 -3.58 -5.05 20.97
C GLY A 393 -3.82 -6.46 20.42
N LYS A 394 -5.05 -6.83 20.01
CA LYS A 394 -5.27 -8.11 19.29
C LYS A 394 -4.85 -8.02 17.82
N GLU A 395 -5.09 -6.89 17.18
CA GLU A 395 -4.80 -6.70 15.75
C GLU A 395 -3.34 -6.39 15.49
N ALA A 396 -2.74 -5.54 16.31
CA ALA A 396 -1.32 -5.23 16.19
C ALA A 396 -0.46 -6.49 16.33
N ALA A 397 -0.90 -7.48 17.12
CA ALA A 397 -0.28 -8.80 17.15
C ALA A 397 -0.44 -9.59 15.84
N ARG A 398 -1.61 -9.55 15.19
CA ARG A 398 -1.83 -10.21 13.89
C ARG A 398 -1.07 -9.52 12.75
N GLY A 399 -1.10 -8.20 12.65
CA GLY A 399 -0.35 -7.45 11.64
C GLY A 399 1.17 -7.52 11.85
N SER A 400 1.65 -7.49 13.10
CA SER A 400 3.10 -7.57 13.40
C SER A 400 3.69 -8.99 13.37
N LEU A 401 2.89 -10.04 13.54
CA LEU A 401 3.34 -11.43 13.26
C LEU A 401 3.45 -11.72 11.75
N ILE A 402 2.88 -10.84 10.92
CA ILE A 402 2.92 -10.90 9.46
C ILE A 402 4.13 -10.12 8.90
N LEU A 403 5.04 -9.62 9.73
CA LEU A 403 6.44 -9.30 9.36
C LEU A 403 7.36 -10.17 10.20
#